data_AF-A0A938IID5-F1
#
_entry.id   AF-A0A938IID5-F1
#
_cell.length_a   1.000
_cell.length_b   1.000
_cell.length_c   1.000
_cell.angle_alpha   90.00
_cell.angle_beta   90.00
_cell.angle_gamma   90.00
#
_symmetry.space_group_name_H-M   'P 1'
#
loop_
_entity.id
_entity.type
_entity.pdbx_description
1 polymer ?
#
loop_
_entity_poly.entity_id
_entity_poly.type
_entity_poly.pdbx_seq_one_letter_code
_entity_poly.pdbx_strand_id
1 'polypeptide(L)'
;MNTSTAPKAQYGYASGSANTIRPTTMTYPDGRVLTYGYGTAGGNNDAASRVESLIDDDGSSTYLADYSYLGLGTFVEVDYTEPDVKYTLVGTAGGNDPDTGDIYRGFDRFGRIKDSYWVNYGASADADRKGDRGRSPYVGRPSRSSQKSRQDTRVRDPKRIQVSCLGSFDELYGYDRVDRLQDMERGRLAALKNSISSLRFAQGWSLDATGNWKTFREDDDGTGWDLDQTRTANKVNEITDIAETLGPSWVTPVYNRAGNMTTIPKPADPTTSFGATYDAWNRLVGISSGGTTVAGYEYDGAKRRIVKKAYTSGTLTETRHAYFTEPSKWQVIEERVDSSSSAERQFVWGPRYIDDLVLRDRDTDANGTLDERLYGMLDANWNVTGLVSTSGTVQERFAYSAYGEPMFLDASFGSRSSSSFAWERLIAGYPWDADVAWYAVRHRVYIVGLGWAQRDPVLYMSGTNLHEYVGDNPSVSVDPSGLGPIQTIRLAIVKALKGKICNQLFSFCMHIGRHRDFGANGCKVCLTLYDTVCLTGNEQLTNKMLNEACKAIYK
;
A
#
# COMPACT_ATOMS: atom_id res chain seq x y z
N MET A 1 12.44 -4.06 30.68
CA MET A 1 11.94 -3.03 29.73
C MET A 1 11.08 -2.07 30.51
N ASN A 2 11.53 -0.83 30.71
CA ASN A 2 10.71 0.21 31.33
C ASN A 2 9.83 0.86 30.24
N THR A 3 8.53 0.60 30.28
CA THR A 3 7.57 1.10 29.27
C THR A 3 7.21 2.57 29.46
N SER A 4 7.63 3.21 30.56
CA SER A 4 7.35 4.63 30.83
C SER A 4 8.30 5.60 30.13
N THR A 5 9.48 5.13 29.69
CA THR A 5 10.54 5.96 29.07
C THR A 5 10.88 5.57 27.64
N ALA A 6 10.24 4.54 27.08
CA ALA A 6 10.47 4.14 25.70
C ALA A 6 9.90 5.21 24.74
N PRO A 7 10.69 5.69 23.75
CA PRO A 7 10.19 6.64 22.75
C PRO A 7 8.98 6.06 22.00
N LYS A 8 7.92 6.86 21.85
CA LYS A 8 6.66 6.44 21.21
C LYS A 8 5.86 7.66 20.76
N ALA A 9 4.99 7.44 19.77
CA ALA A 9 3.97 8.42 19.41
C ALA A 9 3.05 8.74 20.61
N GLN A 10 2.70 10.01 20.77
CA GLN A 10 1.65 10.45 21.68
C GLN A 10 0.54 11.15 20.89
N TYR A 11 -0.68 11.14 21.42
CA TYR A 11 -1.86 11.63 20.71
C TYR A 11 -2.66 12.58 21.59
N GLY A 12 -2.96 13.76 21.05
CA GLY A 12 -3.95 14.68 21.61
C GLY A 12 -5.32 14.42 21.01
N TYR A 13 -6.38 14.55 21.82
CA TYR A 13 -7.77 14.42 21.37
C TYR A 13 -8.61 15.58 21.88
N ALA A 14 -9.64 15.93 21.12
CA ALA A 14 -10.69 16.81 21.60
C ALA A 14 -11.34 16.24 22.88
N SER A 15 -11.67 17.11 23.83
CA SER A 15 -12.20 16.72 25.15
C SER A 15 -13.61 16.13 25.14
N GLY A 16 -14.28 16.10 23.99
CA GLY A 16 -15.65 15.61 23.85
C GLY A 16 -16.73 16.60 24.29
N SER A 17 -16.38 17.76 24.87
CA SER A 17 -17.37 18.73 25.38
C SER A 17 -18.27 19.33 24.29
N ALA A 18 -17.82 19.30 23.03
CA ALA A 18 -18.58 19.71 21.85
C ALA A 18 -19.22 18.53 21.10
N ASN A 19 -19.37 17.35 21.74
CA ASN A 19 -19.76 16.08 21.11
C ASN A 19 -18.86 15.65 19.94
N THR A 20 -17.59 16.08 19.95
CA THR A 20 -16.57 15.67 18.99
C THR A 20 -15.46 14.90 19.71
N ILE A 21 -15.23 13.65 19.29
CA ILE A 21 -14.07 12.84 19.69
C ILE A 21 -13.23 12.64 18.44
N ARG A 22 -12.15 13.40 18.32
CA ARG A 22 -11.27 13.39 17.15
C ARG A 22 -9.83 13.68 17.57
N PRO A 23 -8.82 13.12 16.87
CA PRO A 23 -7.42 13.46 17.13
C PRO A 23 -7.21 14.95 16.87
N THR A 24 -6.28 15.58 17.58
CA THR A 24 -5.96 17.01 17.42
C THR A 24 -4.48 17.20 17.18
N THR A 25 -3.64 16.37 17.80
CA THR A 25 -2.21 16.35 17.58
C THR A 25 -1.65 14.93 17.59
N MET A 26 -0.51 14.75 16.96
CA MET A 26 0.37 13.60 17.14
C MET A 26 1.78 14.10 17.44
N THR A 27 2.31 13.72 18.60
CA THR A 27 3.68 14.03 19.01
C THR A 27 4.58 12.85 18.66
N TYR A 28 5.65 13.12 17.92
CA TYR A 28 6.66 12.16 17.48
C TYR A 28 7.60 11.81 18.64
N PRO A 29 8.34 10.69 18.56
CA PRO A 29 9.27 10.28 19.60
C PRO A 29 10.38 11.30 19.93
N ASP A 30 10.78 12.14 18.97
CA ASP A 30 11.76 13.22 19.17
C ASP A 30 11.17 14.52 19.72
N GLY A 31 9.83 14.64 19.76
CA GLY A 31 9.10 15.80 20.27
C GLY A 31 8.37 16.63 19.22
N ARG A 32 8.61 16.42 17.90
CA ARG A 32 7.87 17.11 16.84
C ARG A 32 6.37 16.88 16.98
N VAL A 33 5.55 17.91 16.79
CA VAL A 33 4.09 17.86 16.89
C VAL A 33 3.42 18.14 15.55
N LEU A 34 2.75 17.12 15.02
CA LEU A 34 1.85 17.27 13.89
C LEU A 34 0.44 17.62 14.38
N THR A 35 -0.11 18.73 13.93
CA THR A 35 -1.47 19.18 14.25
C THR A 35 -2.46 18.80 13.16
N TYR A 36 -3.62 18.28 13.55
CA TYR A 36 -4.75 18.00 12.66
C TYR A 36 -5.74 19.18 12.70
N GLY A 37 -5.73 20.00 11.64
CA GLY A 37 -6.67 21.09 11.44
C GLY A 37 -8.03 20.57 10.96
N TYR A 38 -9.12 21.12 11.49
CA TYR A 38 -10.50 20.80 11.09
C TYR A 38 -11.21 21.98 10.42
N GLY A 39 -10.44 22.99 10.05
CA GLY A 39 -10.91 24.23 9.44
C GLY A 39 -11.61 25.18 10.39
N THR A 40 -12.42 26.06 9.79
CA THR A 40 -13.15 27.09 10.52
C THR A 40 -14.18 26.46 11.46
N ALA A 41 -14.22 26.92 12.71
CA ALA A 41 -15.18 26.47 13.71
C ALA A 41 -16.63 26.61 13.20
N GLY A 42 -17.43 25.55 13.34
CA GLY A 42 -18.79 25.48 12.79
C GLY A 42 -18.89 25.27 11.28
N GLY A 43 -17.75 25.25 10.57
CA GLY A 43 -17.68 24.90 9.15
C GLY A 43 -17.94 23.41 8.90
N ASN A 44 -18.06 23.04 7.62
CA ASN A 44 -18.39 21.67 7.23
C ASN A 44 -17.36 20.64 7.72
N ASN A 45 -16.06 20.95 7.61
CA ASN A 45 -14.98 20.06 8.04
C ASN A 45 -14.96 19.91 9.57
N ASP A 46 -15.19 21.01 10.30
CA ASP A 46 -15.29 21.01 11.75
C ASP A 46 -16.47 20.18 12.25
N ALA A 47 -17.67 20.45 11.73
CA ALA A 47 -18.89 19.73 12.09
C ALA A 47 -18.82 18.23 11.75
N ALA A 48 -18.20 17.87 10.62
CA ALA A 48 -18.03 16.48 10.20
C ALA A 48 -16.77 15.79 10.76
N SER A 49 -15.96 16.49 11.56
CA SER A 49 -14.66 16.00 12.06
C SER A 49 -13.74 15.46 10.94
N ARG A 50 -13.67 16.19 9.83
CA ARG A 50 -12.77 15.90 8.71
C ARG A 50 -11.51 16.75 8.81
N VAL A 51 -10.37 16.10 8.67
CA VAL A 51 -9.07 16.77 8.67
C VAL A 51 -9.00 17.65 7.43
N GLU A 52 -9.00 18.96 7.61
CA GLU A 52 -8.76 19.92 6.53
C GLU A 52 -7.27 20.09 6.29
N SER A 53 -6.43 20.07 7.34
CA SER A 53 -5.02 20.41 7.23
C SER A 53 -4.12 19.53 8.10
N LEU A 54 -2.91 19.23 7.62
CA LEU A 54 -1.79 18.77 8.42
C LEU A 54 -0.82 19.93 8.62
N ILE A 55 -0.55 20.29 9.87
CA ILE A 55 0.23 21.48 10.22
C ILE A 55 1.41 21.06 11.08
N ASP A 56 2.62 21.45 10.69
CA ASP A 56 3.87 21.19 11.43
C ASP A 56 4.03 22.16 12.61
N ASP A 57 4.86 21.83 13.61
CA ASP A 57 5.16 22.71 14.75
C ASP A 57 6.51 23.44 14.65
N ASP A 58 6.96 23.70 13.42
CA ASP A 58 8.24 24.33 13.07
C ASP A 58 8.38 25.82 13.43
N GLY A 59 7.53 26.34 14.30
CA GLY A 59 7.47 27.75 14.71
C GLY A 59 6.74 28.66 13.71
N SER A 60 6.71 28.32 12.43
CA SER A 60 5.87 28.98 11.41
C SER A 60 4.48 28.37 11.27
N SER A 61 4.25 27.18 11.84
CA SER A 61 3.02 26.40 11.65
C SER A 61 2.79 26.08 10.17
N THR A 62 3.80 25.53 9.51
CA THR A 62 3.74 25.22 8.06
C THR A 62 2.63 24.23 7.74
N TYR A 63 1.81 24.54 6.74
CA TYR A 63 0.75 23.68 6.24
C TYR A 63 1.35 22.66 5.27
N LEU A 64 1.50 21.42 5.73
CA LEU A 64 2.13 20.35 4.95
C LEU A 64 1.17 19.77 3.90
N ALA A 65 -0.12 19.66 4.22
CA ALA A 65 -1.14 19.17 3.31
C ALA A 65 -2.52 19.71 3.67
N ASP A 66 -3.25 20.23 2.69
CA ASP A 66 -4.66 20.63 2.81
C ASP A 66 -5.57 19.73 1.97
N TYR A 67 -6.77 19.42 2.45
CA TYR A 67 -7.68 18.45 1.84
C TYR A 67 -9.03 19.06 1.46
N SER A 68 -9.42 18.84 0.21
CA SER A 68 -10.77 19.14 -0.30
C SER A 68 -11.60 17.86 -0.41
N TYR A 69 -12.89 17.96 -0.04
CA TYR A 69 -13.81 16.83 0.01
C TYR A 69 -15.03 17.00 -0.89
N LEU A 70 -15.41 15.93 -1.58
CA LEU A 70 -16.74 15.72 -2.15
C LEU A 70 -17.60 14.90 -1.16
N GLY A 71 -18.79 15.41 -0.84
CA GLY A 71 -19.71 14.73 0.06
C GLY A 71 -19.14 14.60 1.47
N LEU A 72 -19.26 13.43 2.10
CA LEU A 72 -18.85 13.20 3.51
C LEU A 72 -17.40 12.73 3.68
N GLY A 73 -16.72 12.23 2.64
CA GLY A 73 -15.39 11.65 2.82
C GLY A 73 -14.63 11.30 1.56
N THR A 74 -15.13 11.66 0.38
CA THR A 74 -14.39 11.45 -0.86
C THR A 74 -13.39 12.59 -1.02
N PHE A 75 -12.10 12.29 -0.96
CA PHE A 75 -11.06 13.28 -1.24
C PHE A 75 -11.05 13.61 -2.73
N VAL A 76 -11.07 14.90 -3.06
CA VAL A 76 -10.98 15.37 -4.45
C VAL A 76 -9.73 16.18 -4.70
N GLU A 77 -9.10 16.73 -3.66
CA GLU A 77 -7.79 17.37 -3.75
C GLU A 77 -6.96 17.07 -2.49
N VAL A 78 -5.64 17.01 -2.67
CA VAL A 78 -4.69 17.31 -1.61
C VAL A 78 -3.72 18.35 -2.13
N ASP A 79 -3.50 19.40 -1.36
CA ASP A 79 -2.60 20.51 -1.69
C ASP A 79 -1.39 20.47 -0.76
N TYR A 80 -0.21 20.22 -1.30
CA TYR A 80 1.03 20.42 -0.58
C TYR A 80 1.41 21.89 -0.73
N THR A 81 1.03 22.70 0.25
CA THR A 81 1.13 24.16 0.15
C THR A 81 2.57 24.67 0.19
N GLU A 82 3.47 24.01 0.94
CA GLU A 82 4.89 24.36 0.98
C GLU A 82 5.54 24.31 -0.41
N PRO A 83 5.41 23.21 -1.21
CA PRO A 83 5.98 23.14 -2.55
C PRO A 83 5.12 23.74 -3.67
N ASP A 84 3.96 24.32 -3.37
CA ASP A 84 2.95 24.74 -4.36
C ASP A 84 2.53 23.61 -5.34
N VAL A 85 2.39 22.37 -4.85
CA VAL A 85 2.03 21.20 -5.67
C VAL A 85 0.80 20.48 -5.13
N LYS A 86 -0.22 20.31 -5.98
CA LYS A 86 -1.48 19.66 -5.57
C LYS A 86 -1.92 18.53 -6.47
N TYR A 87 -2.41 17.46 -5.86
CA TYR A 87 -3.21 16.44 -6.50
C TYR A 87 -4.66 16.90 -6.59
N THR A 88 -5.32 16.69 -7.72
CA THR A 88 -6.71 17.10 -7.85
C THR A 88 -7.46 16.26 -8.90
N LEU A 89 -8.74 16.04 -8.60
CA LEU A 89 -9.74 15.40 -9.46
C LEU A 89 -10.75 16.43 -9.99
N VAL A 90 -10.60 17.69 -9.62
CA VAL A 90 -11.38 18.81 -10.12
C VAL A 90 -10.85 19.17 -11.52
N GLY A 91 -11.47 20.08 -12.27
CA GLY A 91 -10.93 20.59 -13.51
C GLY A 91 -9.93 21.73 -13.26
N THR A 92 -8.85 21.79 -14.02
CA THR A 92 -8.02 23.00 -14.13
C THR A 92 -8.71 24.07 -14.97
N ALA A 93 -8.21 25.31 -14.93
CA ALA A 93 -8.75 26.43 -15.71
C ALA A 93 -8.89 26.04 -17.20
N GLY A 94 -10.14 25.88 -17.67
CA GLY A 94 -10.43 25.30 -18.98
C GLY A 94 -11.79 24.59 -19.12
N GLY A 95 -12.65 24.65 -18.11
CA GLY A 95 -14.07 24.26 -18.18
C GLY A 95 -14.41 22.91 -17.56
N ASN A 96 -15.68 22.53 -17.65
CA ASN A 96 -16.22 21.28 -17.09
C ASN A 96 -15.77 20.06 -17.89
N ASP A 97 -15.95 18.87 -17.32
CA ASP A 97 -15.74 17.61 -18.01
C ASP A 97 -16.65 17.49 -19.25
N PRO A 98 -16.12 17.08 -20.41
CA PRO A 98 -16.92 16.98 -21.64
C PRO A 98 -17.96 15.85 -21.61
N ASP A 99 -17.78 14.81 -20.78
CA ASP A 99 -18.69 13.66 -20.71
C ASP A 99 -19.78 13.83 -19.65
N THR A 100 -19.43 14.38 -18.48
CA THR A 100 -20.35 14.57 -17.34
C THR A 100 -20.93 15.99 -17.28
N GLY A 101 -20.21 16.99 -17.79
CA GLY A 101 -20.56 18.41 -17.67
C GLY A 101 -20.30 18.99 -16.28
N ASP A 102 -19.68 18.25 -15.36
CA ASP A 102 -19.35 18.70 -14.00
C ASP A 102 -17.92 19.24 -13.87
N ILE A 103 -17.60 19.82 -12.70
CA ILE A 103 -16.25 20.32 -12.42
C ILE A 103 -15.26 19.21 -12.08
N TYR A 104 -15.67 17.95 -11.94
CA TYR A 104 -14.84 16.83 -11.50
C TYR A 104 -14.35 16.01 -12.69
N ARG A 105 -13.44 16.59 -13.47
CA ARG A 105 -12.83 15.93 -14.65
C ARG A 105 -12.12 14.62 -14.32
N GLY A 106 -11.67 14.46 -13.09
CA GLY A 106 -11.04 13.25 -12.63
C GLY A 106 -12.01 12.08 -12.45
N PHE A 107 -13.34 12.31 -12.45
CA PHE A 107 -14.33 11.25 -12.34
C PHE A 107 -15.04 10.96 -13.66
N ASP A 108 -15.44 9.70 -13.83
CA ASP A 108 -16.42 9.34 -14.84
C ASP A 108 -17.86 9.40 -14.30
N ARG A 109 -18.83 9.10 -15.17
CA ARG A 109 -20.28 9.11 -14.83
C ARG A 109 -20.69 8.13 -13.73
N PHE A 110 -19.78 7.24 -13.30
CA PHE A 110 -19.99 6.24 -12.25
C PHE A 110 -19.17 6.53 -10.99
N GLY A 111 -18.49 7.69 -10.91
CA GLY A 111 -17.67 8.09 -9.78
C GLY A 111 -16.34 7.33 -9.67
N ARG A 112 -15.88 6.69 -10.76
CA ARG A 112 -14.54 6.08 -10.83
C ARG A 112 -13.54 7.12 -11.29
N ILE A 113 -12.31 7.03 -10.80
CA ILE A 113 -11.23 7.91 -11.25
C ILE A 113 -10.93 7.59 -12.74
N LYS A 114 -10.87 8.59 -13.61
CA LYS A 114 -10.46 8.45 -15.01
C LYS A 114 -9.27 9.33 -15.37
N ASP A 115 -8.98 10.32 -14.54
CA ASP A 115 -7.85 11.22 -14.70
C ASP A 115 -7.43 11.71 -13.32
N SER A 116 -6.13 11.74 -13.07
CA SER A 116 -5.57 12.25 -11.82
C SER A 116 -4.27 12.97 -12.13
N TYR A 117 -4.09 14.14 -11.54
CA TYR A 117 -2.99 15.01 -11.89
C TYR A 117 -2.46 15.74 -10.67
N TRP A 118 -1.13 15.87 -10.66
CA TRP A 118 -0.34 16.69 -9.76
C TRP A 118 0.06 17.96 -10.51
N VAL A 119 -0.47 19.12 -10.11
CA VAL A 119 -0.11 20.43 -10.67
C VAL A 119 0.87 21.11 -9.75
N ASN A 120 1.99 21.58 -10.28
CA ASN A 120 2.78 22.63 -9.65
C ASN A 120 2.19 23.99 -10.06
N TYR A 121 1.36 24.57 -9.20
CA TYR A 121 0.70 25.84 -9.49
C TYR A 121 1.61 27.05 -9.27
N GLY A 122 2.69 26.91 -8.48
CA GLY A 122 3.74 27.93 -8.36
C GLY A 122 4.49 28.14 -9.69
N ALA A 123 4.70 27.05 -10.45
CA ALA A 123 5.34 27.08 -11.78
C ALA A 123 4.34 27.10 -12.94
N SER A 124 3.02 27.05 -12.67
CA SER A 124 1.97 26.92 -13.69
C SER A 124 2.21 25.75 -14.66
N ALA A 125 2.70 24.62 -14.14
CA ALA A 125 3.07 23.44 -14.92
C ALA A 125 2.57 22.16 -14.22
N ASP A 126 2.30 21.12 -15.00
CA ASP A 126 2.02 19.81 -14.41
C ASP A 126 3.32 19.21 -13.83
N ALA A 127 3.25 18.57 -12.66
CA ALA A 127 4.36 17.88 -11.99
C ALA A 127 4.34 16.35 -12.21
N ASP A 128 3.16 15.72 -12.06
CA ASP A 128 2.86 14.36 -12.55
C ASP A 128 1.41 14.26 -13.10
N ARG A 129 1.16 13.44 -14.13
CA ARG A 129 -0.19 13.20 -14.64
C ARG A 129 -0.39 11.76 -15.08
N LYS A 130 -1.43 11.14 -14.54
CA LYS A 130 -1.86 9.78 -14.85
C LYS A 130 -3.32 9.80 -15.26
N GLY A 131 -3.55 9.62 -16.56
CA GLY A 131 -4.89 9.34 -17.11
C GLY A 131 -5.15 7.84 -17.11
N ASP A 132 -6.33 7.43 -16.65
CA ASP A 132 -6.80 6.06 -16.80
C ASP A 132 -8.03 6.09 -17.71
N ARG A 133 -7.87 5.60 -18.96
CA ARG A 133 -9.01 5.39 -19.84
C ARG A 133 -9.40 3.92 -19.78
N GLY A 134 -9.80 3.55 -18.58
CA GLY A 134 -10.05 2.20 -18.14
C GLY A 134 -10.60 2.25 -16.72
N ARG A 135 -11.12 1.12 -16.24
CA ARG A 135 -11.82 1.02 -14.95
C ARG A 135 -10.85 1.20 -13.77
N SER A 136 -10.57 2.43 -13.36
CA SER A 136 -9.83 2.73 -12.12
C SER A 136 -10.63 2.31 -10.87
N PRO A 137 -9.96 1.88 -9.78
CA PRO A 137 -10.60 1.43 -8.55
C PRO A 137 -10.77 2.54 -7.51
N TYR A 138 -11.53 2.22 -6.45
CA TYR A 138 -11.96 2.99 -5.26
C TYR A 138 -13.30 3.75 -5.41
N VAL A 139 -14.33 3.62 -4.56
CA VAL A 139 -14.63 2.73 -3.42
C VAL A 139 -16.09 2.28 -3.59
N GLY A 140 -16.34 1.06 -4.04
CA GLY A 140 -17.71 0.54 -4.09
C GLY A 140 -17.91 -0.51 -5.18
N ARG A 141 -17.73 -1.78 -4.81
CA ARG A 141 -18.07 -2.99 -5.59
C ARG A 141 -17.40 -3.10 -6.98
N PRO A 142 -16.76 -4.23 -7.31
CA PRO A 142 -17.00 -4.80 -8.62
C PRO A 142 -18.46 -5.25 -8.62
N SER A 143 -19.37 -4.43 -9.15
CA SER A 143 -20.68 -4.98 -9.49
C SER A 143 -20.42 -6.07 -10.53
N ARG A 144 -20.82 -7.30 -10.20
CA ARG A 144 -20.82 -8.47 -11.09
C ARG A 144 -21.75 -8.30 -12.31
N SER A 145 -22.23 -7.08 -12.60
CA SER A 145 -23.28 -6.81 -13.58
C SER A 145 -22.80 -6.25 -14.91
N SER A 146 -21.50 -5.95 -15.10
CA SER A 146 -20.94 -5.61 -16.42
C SER A 146 -20.46 -6.85 -17.20
N GLN A 147 -21.08 -8.01 -16.95
CA GLN A 147 -20.70 -9.33 -17.46
C GLN A 147 -21.12 -9.59 -18.92
N LYS A 148 -21.41 -8.54 -19.71
CA LYS A 148 -21.83 -8.69 -21.11
C LYS A 148 -20.88 -7.95 -22.04
N SER A 149 -19.98 -8.76 -22.59
CA SER A 149 -19.15 -8.55 -23.79
C SER A 149 -18.33 -7.28 -23.87
N ARG A 150 -17.00 -7.43 -23.73
CA ARG A 150 -15.99 -7.02 -24.73
C ARG A 150 -14.61 -7.45 -24.23
N GLN A 151 -13.72 -7.70 -25.18
CA GLN A 151 -12.30 -7.94 -24.99
C GLN A 151 -11.72 -6.63 -24.40
N ASP A 152 -11.51 -6.60 -23.09
CA ASP A 152 -11.27 -5.35 -22.34
C ASP A 152 -9.77 -5.06 -22.26
N THR A 153 -9.26 -4.40 -23.30
CA THR A 153 -7.94 -3.76 -23.26
C THR A 153 -8.03 -2.55 -22.35
N ARG A 154 -7.28 -2.52 -21.24
CA ARG A 154 -7.21 -1.33 -20.39
C ARG A 154 -6.01 -0.49 -20.78
N VAL A 155 -6.24 0.80 -20.91
CA VAL A 155 -5.24 1.77 -21.32
C VAL A 155 -4.99 2.68 -20.13
N ARG A 156 -3.81 2.56 -19.51
CA ARG A 156 -3.30 3.60 -18.63
C ARG A 156 -2.49 4.55 -19.50
N ASP A 157 -3.11 5.68 -19.82
CA ASP A 157 -2.57 6.75 -20.64
C ASP A 157 -2.01 7.80 -19.68
N PRO A 158 -0.71 7.85 -19.35
CA PRO A 158 -0.11 8.99 -18.64
C PRO A 158 -0.18 10.23 -19.55
N LYS A 159 -1.39 10.75 -19.73
CA LYS A 159 -1.70 11.70 -20.77
C LYS A 159 -1.27 13.08 -20.31
N ARG A 160 -0.12 13.51 -20.83
CA ARG A 160 0.38 14.89 -20.85
C ARG A 160 0.79 15.46 -19.50
N ILE A 161 2.07 15.27 -19.20
CA ILE A 161 2.92 16.40 -18.81
C ILE A 161 3.84 16.71 -19.97
N GLN A 162 3.93 17.98 -20.35
CA GLN A 162 4.98 18.50 -21.24
C GLN A 162 6.35 18.55 -20.53
N VAL A 163 6.77 17.41 -19.97
CA VAL A 163 8.12 17.02 -19.52
C VAL A 163 8.24 15.47 -19.58
N SER A 164 7.23 14.76 -20.10
CA SER A 164 7.33 13.34 -20.43
C SER A 164 7.97 13.19 -21.80
N CYS A 165 8.94 12.29 -21.90
CA CYS A 165 9.58 11.87 -23.14
C CYS A 165 8.55 11.25 -24.11
N LEU A 166 7.82 12.08 -24.88
CA LEU A 166 7.14 11.74 -26.14
C LEU A 166 6.23 10.47 -26.15
N GLY A 167 5.71 10.04 -24.99
CA GLY A 167 4.86 8.84 -24.84
C GLY A 167 5.64 7.55 -24.56
N SER A 168 6.91 7.55 -24.17
CA SER A 168 7.67 6.28 -23.99
C SER A 168 7.27 5.43 -22.78
N PHE A 169 6.38 5.91 -21.91
CA PHE A 169 5.95 5.24 -20.68
C PHE A 169 4.42 5.03 -20.61
N ASP A 170 3.71 5.06 -21.74
CA ASP A 170 2.30 4.67 -21.74
C ASP A 170 2.18 3.16 -21.52
N GLU A 171 1.13 2.72 -20.83
CA GLU A 171 0.98 1.32 -20.42
C GLU A 171 -0.36 0.75 -20.90
N LEU A 172 -0.29 -0.43 -21.50
CA LEU A 172 -1.44 -1.18 -22.01
C LEU A 172 -1.52 -2.51 -21.27
N TYR A 173 -2.71 -2.84 -20.78
CA TYR A 173 -2.93 -4.04 -19.99
C TYR A 173 -4.00 -4.95 -20.61
N GLY A 174 -3.69 -6.24 -20.69
CA GLY A 174 -4.57 -7.33 -21.11
C GLY A 174 -5.05 -8.16 -19.92
N TYR A 175 -6.32 -8.57 -19.95
CA TYR A 175 -6.93 -9.36 -18.88
C TYR A 175 -7.66 -10.58 -19.43
N ASP A 176 -7.76 -11.60 -18.59
CA ASP A 176 -8.62 -12.75 -18.87
C ASP A 176 -10.10 -12.45 -18.57
N ARG A 177 -10.97 -13.46 -18.77
CA ARG A 177 -12.42 -13.32 -18.59
C ARG A 177 -12.89 -13.20 -17.13
N VAL A 178 -11.98 -13.30 -16.16
CA VAL A 178 -12.27 -13.15 -14.73
C VAL A 178 -11.48 -11.99 -14.11
N ASP A 179 -11.06 -11.02 -14.95
CA ASP A 179 -10.36 -9.79 -14.56
C ASP A 179 -8.97 -10.02 -13.94
N ARG A 180 -8.25 -11.08 -14.35
CA ARG A 180 -6.84 -11.29 -13.96
C ARG A 180 -5.90 -10.83 -15.06
N LEU A 181 -4.79 -10.22 -14.67
CA LEU A 181 -3.82 -9.64 -15.59
C LEU A 181 -3.08 -10.73 -16.36
N GLN A 182 -3.07 -10.62 -17.69
CA GLN A 182 -2.37 -11.55 -18.57
C GLN A 182 -1.22 -10.89 -19.32
N ASP A 183 -1.31 -9.59 -19.61
CA ASP A 183 -0.32 -8.91 -20.42
C ASP A 183 -0.14 -7.47 -19.96
N MET A 184 1.08 -6.98 -20.00
CA MET A 184 1.43 -5.56 -19.86
C MET A 184 2.37 -5.21 -21.00
N GLU A 185 2.09 -4.12 -21.71
CA GLU A 185 3.01 -3.49 -22.64
C GLU A 185 3.29 -2.07 -22.18
N ARG A 186 4.53 -1.61 -22.33
CA ARG A 186 4.91 -0.23 -22.10
C ARG A 186 5.61 0.36 -23.33
N GLY A 187 5.24 1.59 -23.66
CA GLY A 187 5.82 2.34 -24.76
C GLY A 187 4.86 3.42 -25.24
N ARG A 188 4.96 3.80 -26.52
CA ARG A 188 4.10 4.85 -27.08
C ARG A 188 2.72 4.35 -27.47
N LEU A 189 1.68 4.81 -26.79
CA LEU A 189 0.30 4.42 -27.07
C LEU A 189 -0.15 4.91 -28.47
N ALA A 190 -0.72 3.99 -29.25
CA ALA A 190 -1.27 4.32 -30.56
C ALA A 190 -2.49 5.25 -30.45
N ALA A 191 -2.81 5.97 -31.52
CA ALA A 191 -3.92 6.94 -31.52
C ALA A 191 -5.29 6.32 -31.17
N LEU A 192 -5.50 5.06 -31.57
CA LEU A 192 -6.71 4.28 -31.27
C LEU A 192 -6.71 3.67 -29.86
N LYS A 193 -5.58 3.75 -29.15
CA LYS A 193 -5.38 3.27 -27.78
C LYS A 193 -5.67 1.78 -27.60
N ASN A 194 -5.28 0.97 -28.58
CA ASN A 194 -5.47 -0.47 -28.56
C ASN A 194 -4.17 -1.22 -28.84
N SER A 195 -3.04 -0.51 -28.88
CA SER A 195 -1.71 -1.07 -29.07
C SER A 195 -0.63 -0.08 -28.65
N ILE A 196 0.56 -0.61 -28.37
CA ILE A 196 1.80 0.16 -28.23
C ILE A 196 2.52 0.21 -29.58
N SER A 197 2.83 1.43 -30.05
CA SER A 197 3.48 1.71 -31.34
C SER A 197 5.00 1.76 -31.30
N SER A 198 5.59 1.91 -30.11
CA SER A 198 7.02 1.83 -29.85
C SER A 198 7.21 1.08 -28.55
N LEU A 199 7.16 -0.25 -28.61
CA LEU A 199 7.34 -1.11 -27.45
C LEU A 199 8.73 -0.87 -26.84
N ARG A 200 8.78 -0.85 -25.51
CA ARG A 200 10.01 -0.63 -24.73
C ARG A 200 10.16 -1.63 -23.59
N PHE A 201 9.06 -2.25 -23.18
CA PHE A 201 9.00 -3.25 -22.14
C PHE A 201 7.68 -4.01 -22.27
N ALA A 202 7.68 -5.31 -22.02
CA ALA A 202 6.45 -6.09 -21.92
C ALA A 202 6.58 -7.23 -20.92
N GLN A 203 5.46 -7.63 -20.33
CA GLN A 203 5.35 -8.82 -19.50
C GLN A 203 4.08 -9.60 -19.85
N GLY A 204 4.15 -10.93 -19.73
CA GLY A 204 3.03 -11.82 -20.04
C GLY A 204 2.89 -13.00 -19.08
N TRP A 205 1.65 -13.39 -18.77
CA TRP A 205 1.30 -14.47 -17.86
C TRP A 205 0.21 -15.39 -18.42
N SER A 206 0.37 -16.69 -18.17
CA SER A 206 -0.72 -17.65 -18.21
C SER A 206 -1.01 -18.10 -16.78
N LEU A 207 -2.28 -18.00 -16.38
CA LEU A 207 -2.72 -18.32 -15.02
C LEU A 207 -3.55 -19.61 -15.02
N ASP A 208 -3.31 -20.49 -14.05
CA ASP A 208 -4.20 -21.63 -13.82
C ASP A 208 -5.53 -21.22 -13.18
N ALA A 209 -6.44 -22.16 -12.93
CA ALA A 209 -7.77 -21.85 -12.36
C ALA A 209 -7.71 -21.30 -10.92
N THR A 210 -6.58 -21.44 -10.24
CA THR A 210 -6.32 -20.97 -8.88
C THR A 210 -5.43 -19.73 -8.81
N GLY A 211 -5.05 -19.15 -9.96
CA GLY A 211 -4.23 -17.93 -10.03
C GLY A 211 -2.72 -18.18 -9.94
N ASN A 212 -2.26 -19.44 -10.00
CA ASN A 212 -0.81 -19.66 -10.10
C ASN A 212 -0.34 -19.29 -11.50
N TRP A 213 0.80 -18.62 -11.56
CA TRP A 213 1.47 -18.33 -12.82
C TRP A 213 2.02 -19.63 -13.38
N LYS A 214 1.42 -20.13 -14.46
CA LYS A 214 1.92 -21.27 -15.24
C LYS A 214 3.04 -20.87 -16.17
N THR A 215 2.98 -19.64 -16.68
CA THR A 215 4.04 -19.05 -17.48
C THR A 215 4.28 -17.61 -17.06
N PHE A 216 5.52 -17.16 -17.19
CA PHE A 216 5.91 -15.76 -17.02
C PHE A 216 6.92 -15.41 -18.11
N ARG A 217 6.68 -14.31 -18.81
CA ARG A 217 7.54 -13.80 -19.87
C ARG A 217 7.84 -12.33 -19.66
N GLU A 218 9.02 -11.91 -20.07
CA GLU A 218 9.48 -10.53 -19.99
C GLU A 218 10.30 -10.16 -21.23
N ASP A 219 10.07 -8.96 -21.72
CA ASP A 219 10.79 -8.27 -22.81
C ASP A 219 11.25 -6.94 -22.21
N ASP A 220 12.56 -6.76 -22.07
CA ASP A 220 13.17 -5.65 -21.35
C ASP A 220 13.37 -4.40 -22.23
N ASP A 221 13.34 -4.56 -23.56
CA ASP A 221 13.74 -3.49 -24.50
C ASP A 221 12.80 -3.26 -25.68
N GLY A 222 11.77 -4.10 -25.83
CA GLY A 222 10.77 -4.08 -26.90
C GLY A 222 11.21 -4.80 -28.18
N THR A 223 12.27 -5.62 -28.15
CA THR A 223 12.80 -6.32 -29.33
C THR A 223 12.54 -7.84 -29.33
N GLY A 224 11.93 -8.38 -28.28
CA GLY A 224 11.56 -9.78 -28.14
C GLY A 224 11.60 -10.27 -26.70
N TRP A 225 11.15 -11.50 -26.44
CA TRP A 225 11.21 -12.06 -25.08
C TRP A 225 12.66 -12.33 -24.66
N ASP A 226 13.08 -11.75 -23.55
CA ASP A 226 14.38 -11.99 -22.89
C ASP A 226 14.28 -13.12 -21.86
N LEU A 227 13.10 -13.26 -21.27
CA LEU A 227 12.76 -14.30 -20.30
C LEU A 227 11.49 -15.03 -20.75
N ASP A 228 11.52 -16.37 -20.74
CA ASP A 228 10.32 -17.19 -20.95
C ASP A 228 10.37 -18.39 -20.00
N GLN A 229 9.50 -18.36 -18.99
CA GLN A 229 9.42 -19.35 -17.94
C GLN A 229 8.12 -20.14 -18.02
N THR A 230 8.22 -21.42 -17.73
CA THR A 230 7.11 -22.28 -17.32
C THR A 230 7.27 -22.63 -15.85
N ARG A 231 6.16 -22.71 -15.12
CA ARG A 231 6.16 -22.95 -13.68
C ARG A 231 5.15 -24.01 -13.31
N THR A 232 5.50 -24.82 -12.31
CA THR A 232 4.63 -25.83 -11.73
C THR A 232 4.34 -25.49 -10.28
N ALA A 233 3.08 -25.65 -9.86
CA ALA A 233 2.67 -25.50 -8.47
C ALA A 233 2.10 -26.81 -7.92
N ASN A 234 2.26 -27.03 -6.61
CA ASN A 234 1.66 -28.17 -5.93
C ASN A 234 0.17 -27.94 -5.59
N LYS A 235 -0.45 -28.92 -4.92
CA LYS A 235 -1.88 -28.87 -4.53
C LYS A 235 -2.24 -27.75 -3.55
N VAL A 236 -1.24 -27.08 -2.95
CA VAL A 236 -1.42 -25.97 -2.02
C VAL A 236 -0.85 -24.66 -2.57
N ASN A 237 -0.63 -24.59 -3.89
CA ASN A 237 -0.23 -23.39 -4.63
C ASN A 237 1.20 -22.90 -4.30
N GLU A 238 2.07 -23.78 -3.83
CA GLU A 238 3.50 -23.48 -3.71
C GLU A 238 4.20 -23.83 -5.02
N ILE A 239 5.08 -22.94 -5.49
CA ILE A 239 5.90 -23.16 -6.70
C ILE A 239 6.86 -24.33 -6.43
N THR A 240 6.79 -25.38 -7.22
CA THR A 240 7.67 -26.57 -7.10
C THR A 240 8.68 -26.69 -8.21
N ASP A 241 8.54 -25.91 -9.28
CA ASP A 241 9.47 -25.90 -10.40
C ASP A 241 9.34 -24.58 -11.18
N ILE A 242 10.48 -24.08 -11.65
CA ILE A 242 10.59 -22.97 -12.61
C ILE A 242 11.56 -23.46 -13.68
N ALA A 243 11.11 -23.50 -14.92
CA ALA A 243 11.88 -23.95 -16.06
C ALA A 243 11.86 -22.91 -17.16
N GLU A 244 13.03 -22.47 -17.60
CA GLU A 244 13.21 -21.38 -18.55
C GLU A 244 13.62 -21.89 -19.93
N THR A 245 12.93 -21.41 -20.96
CA THR A 245 13.34 -21.60 -22.35
C THR A 245 14.21 -20.44 -22.86
N LEU A 246 14.09 -19.27 -22.23
CA LEU A 246 14.91 -18.07 -22.45
C LEU A 246 15.19 -17.41 -21.09
N GLY A 247 16.34 -16.74 -20.98
CA GLY A 247 16.77 -16.09 -19.74
C GLY A 247 17.55 -17.01 -18.79
N PRO A 248 17.99 -16.48 -17.63
CA PRO A 248 18.75 -17.26 -16.65
C PRO A 248 17.89 -18.35 -16.00
N SER A 249 18.53 -19.45 -15.57
CA SER A 249 17.85 -20.49 -14.78
C SER A 249 17.67 -20.04 -13.34
N TRP A 250 16.42 -19.79 -12.94
CA TRP A 250 16.12 -19.35 -11.59
C TRP A 250 16.24 -20.53 -10.63
N VAL A 251 16.66 -20.25 -9.40
CA VAL A 251 16.55 -21.23 -8.33
C VAL A 251 15.07 -21.59 -8.13
N THR A 252 14.76 -22.85 -7.88
CA THR A 252 13.39 -23.22 -7.48
C THR A 252 13.15 -22.85 -6.02
N PRO A 253 12.08 -22.09 -5.69
CA PRO A 253 11.74 -21.81 -4.31
C PRO A 253 11.46 -23.10 -3.52
N VAL A 254 11.86 -23.12 -2.24
CA VAL A 254 11.60 -24.26 -1.33
C VAL A 254 10.84 -23.74 -0.12
N TYR A 255 9.88 -24.53 0.36
CA TYR A 255 8.96 -24.13 1.43
C TYR A 255 9.11 -25.05 2.64
N ASN A 256 8.95 -24.48 3.84
CA ASN A 256 8.77 -25.28 5.05
C ASN A 256 7.32 -25.80 5.16
N ARG A 257 7.06 -26.67 6.15
CA ARG A 257 5.72 -27.27 6.36
C ARG A 257 4.60 -26.27 6.65
N ALA A 258 4.94 -25.07 7.14
CA ALA A 258 3.98 -23.98 7.34
C ALA A 258 3.70 -23.19 6.06
N GLY A 259 4.40 -23.49 4.96
CA GLY A 259 4.26 -22.81 3.68
C GLY A 259 5.00 -21.48 3.61
N ASN A 260 6.11 -21.33 4.32
CA ASN A 260 7.00 -20.19 4.15
C ASN A 260 8.14 -20.55 3.21
N MET A 261 8.46 -19.68 2.26
CA MET A 261 9.63 -19.83 1.41
C MET A 261 10.91 -19.73 2.26
N THR A 262 11.65 -20.83 2.35
CA THR A 262 12.94 -20.96 3.03
C THR A 262 14.13 -20.84 2.08
N THR A 263 13.93 -21.16 0.80
CA THR A 263 14.88 -20.88 -0.28
C THR A 263 14.18 -19.98 -1.27
N ILE A 264 14.78 -18.82 -1.57
CA ILE A 264 14.18 -17.76 -2.38
C ILE A 264 15.20 -17.35 -3.45
N PRO A 265 14.89 -17.40 -4.76
CA PRO A 265 15.71 -16.79 -5.81
C PRO A 265 16.00 -15.33 -5.51
N LYS A 266 17.24 -14.88 -5.62
CA LYS A 266 17.54 -13.47 -5.35
C LYS A 266 16.98 -12.62 -6.49
N PRO A 267 16.24 -11.54 -6.21
CA PRO A 267 15.70 -10.69 -7.29
C PRO A 267 16.81 -10.13 -8.21
N ALA A 268 17.94 -9.70 -7.64
CA ALA A 268 19.05 -9.14 -8.41
C ALA A 268 19.92 -10.18 -9.14
N ASP A 269 19.86 -11.45 -8.74
CA ASP A 269 20.58 -12.57 -9.37
C ASP A 269 19.82 -13.88 -9.09
N PRO A 270 18.82 -14.20 -9.91
CA PRO A 270 17.92 -15.31 -9.63
C PRO A 270 18.58 -16.69 -9.79
N THR A 271 19.80 -16.75 -10.33
CA THR A 271 20.61 -17.99 -10.40
C THR A 271 21.16 -18.42 -9.05
N THR A 272 21.16 -17.50 -8.07
CA THR A 272 21.50 -17.78 -6.67
C THR A 272 20.29 -17.55 -5.78
N SER A 273 20.39 -17.98 -4.51
CA SER A 273 19.28 -17.91 -3.57
C SER A 273 19.65 -17.28 -2.24
N PHE A 274 18.64 -16.69 -1.61
CA PHE A 274 18.59 -16.41 -0.20
C PHE A 274 18.06 -17.63 0.57
N GLY A 275 18.65 -17.88 1.72
CA GLY A 275 18.09 -18.73 2.77
C GLY A 275 17.32 -17.88 3.77
N ALA A 276 16.05 -18.20 3.99
CA ALA A 276 15.15 -17.46 4.88
C ALA A 276 14.80 -18.25 6.15
N THR A 277 14.79 -17.55 7.27
CA THR A 277 14.47 -18.10 8.60
C THR A 277 13.26 -17.40 9.19
N TYR A 278 12.38 -18.18 9.81
CA TYR A 278 11.12 -17.71 10.39
C TYR A 278 11.04 -18.10 11.84
N ASP A 279 10.40 -17.26 12.65
CA ASP A 279 10.11 -17.58 14.04
C ASP A 279 8.84 -18.44 14.20
N ALA A 280 8.54 -18.81 15.45
CA ALA A 280 7.37 -19.62 15.79
C ALA A 280 6.02 -18.93 15.51
N TRP A 281 6.00 -17.62 15.23
CA TRP A 281 4.82 -16.84 14.87
C TRP A 281 4.71 -16.59 13.37
N ASN A 282 5.48 -17.32 12.56
CA ASN A 282 5.47 -17.23 11.10
C ASN A 282 5.99 -15.89 10.54
N ARG A 283 6.86 -15.21 11.31
CA ARG A 283 7.47 -13.93 10.90
C ARG A 283 8.89 -14.18 10.40
N LEU A 284 9.26 -13.52 9.31
CA LEU A 284 10.60 -13.61 8.73
C LEU A 284 11.60 -12.90 9.64
N VAL A 285 12.58 -13.60 10.21
CA VAL A 285 13.52 -13.04 11.21
C VAL A 285 14.96 -12.93 10.72
N GLY A 286 15.31 -13.61 9.64
CA GLY A 286 16.68 -13.55 9.13
C GLY A 286 16.84 -14.09 7.72
N ILE A 287 17.76 -13.49 7.01
CA ILE A 287 18.12 -13.78 5.61
C ILE A 287 19.61 -14.01 5.51
N SER A 288 19.97 -15.01 4.73
CA SER A 288 21.35 -15.40 4.47
C SER A 288 21.60 -15.67 2.99
N SER A 289 22.85 -15.49 2.55
CA SER A 289 23.34 -15.83 1.21
C SER A 289 24.67 -16.54 1.36
N GLY A 290 24.81 -17.74 0.77
CA GLY A 290 26.07 -18.50 0.84
C GLY A 290 26.56 -18.79 2.26
N GLY A 291 25.65 -18.92 3.24
CA GLY A 291 25.97 -19.14 4.65
C GLY A 291 26.29 -17.86 5.45
N THR A 292 26.29 -16.69 4.81
CA THR A 292 26.49 -15.39 5.49
C THR A 292 25.17 -14.66 5.70
N THR A 293 25.00 -13.98 6.83
CA THR A 293 23.81 -13.16 7.09
C THR A 293 23.81 -11.92 6.21
N VAL A 294 22.64 -11.58 5.68
CA VAL A 294 22.38 -10.39 4.84
C VAL A 294 21.44 -9.42 5.56
N ALA A 295 20.40 -9.94 6.21
CA ALA A 295 19.46 -9.13 6.97
C ALA A 295 18.92 -9.88 8.19
N GLY A 296 18.59 -9.15 9.26
CA GLY A 296 17.89 -9.64 10.44
C GLY A 296 16.73 -8.73 10.82
N TYR A 297 15.67 -9.30 11.40
CA TYR A 297 14.45 -8.56 11.72
C TYR A 297 13.92 -8.90 13.10
N GLU A 298 13.47 -7.88 13.84
CA GLU A 298 12.83 -8.05 15.15
C GLU A 298 11.46 -7.40 15.17
N TYR A 299 10.55 -7.99 15.94
CA TYR A 299 9.14 -7.64 15.94
C TYR A 299 8.60 -7.45 17.35
N ASP A 300 7.66 -6.52 17.50
CA ASP A 300 6.93 -6.34 18.75
C ASP A 300 5.77 -7.34 18.91
N GLY A 301 5.06 -7.24 20.04
CA GLY A 301 3.89 -8.08 20.33
C GLY A 301 2.69 -7.79 19.41
N ALA A 302 2.66 -6.63 18.74
CA ALA A 302 1.68 -6.31 17.72
C ALA A 302 2.10 -6.81 16.32
N LYS A 303 3.21 -7.56 16.20
CA LYS A 303 3.79 -8.06 14.94
C LYS A 303 4.36 -6.98 14.01
N ARG A 304 4.58 -5.76 14.48
CA ARG A 304 5.27 -4.72 13.71
C ARG A 304 6.76 -4.99 13.69
N ARG A 305 7.42 -4.84 12.53
CA ARG A 305 8.87 -4.93 12.40
C ARG A 305 9.51 -3.68 13.02
N ILE A 306 10.02 -3.79 14.24
CA ILE A 306 10.57 -2.66 15.01
C ILE A 306 12.08 -2.51 14.86
N VAL A 307 12.77 -3.56 14.41
CA VAL A 307 14.21 -3.50 14.13
C VAL A 307 14.49 -4.18 12.80
N LYS A 308 15.34 -3.56 11.99
CA LYS A 308 16.04 -4.17 10.86
C LYS A 308 17.54 -4.10 11.12
N LYS A 309 18.26 -5.17 10.82
CA LYS A 309 19.72 -5.26 10.89
C LYS A 309 20.23 -5.58 9.49
N ALA A 310 21.07 -4.72 8.93
CA ALA A 310 21.69 -4.92 7.62
C ALA A 310 23.12 -5.44 7.79
N TYR A 311 23.55 -6.34 6.90
CA TYR A 311 24.87 -6.96 6.94
C TYR A 311 25.54 -6.92 5.58
N THR A 312 26.84 -6.61 5.57
CA THR A 312 27.71 -6.76 4.39
C THR A 312 28.73 -7.86 4.69
N SER A 313 28.74 -8.90 3.85
CA SER A 313 29.63 -10.06 4.01
C SER A 313 29.57 -10.69 5.42
N GLY A 314 28.37 -10.77 6.00
CA GLY A 314 28.14 -11.34 7.34
C GLY A 314 28.50 -10.40 8.51
N THR A 315 28.99 -9.20 8.25
CA THR A 315 29.29 -8.18 9.28
C THR A 315 28.14 -7.20 9.38
N LEU A 316 27.64 -6.94 10.60
CA LEU A 316 26.58 -5.96 10.86
C LEU A 316 27.06 -4.56 10.47
N THR A 317 26.32 -3.89 9.58
CA THR A 317 26.65 -2.54 9.10
C THR A 317 25.69 -1.47 9.58
N GLU A 318 24.42 -1.84 9.84
CA GLU A 318 23.41 -0.90 10.33
C GLU A 318 22.38 -1.64 11.20
N THR A 319 21.99 -1.05 12.32
CA THR A 319 20.75 -1.41 13.04
C THR A 319 19.77 -0.26 12.96
N ARG A 320 18.60 -0.49 12.37
CA ARG A 320 17.55 0.51 12.18
C ARG A 320 16.36 0.21 13.08
N HIS A 321 15.99 1.18 13.89
CA HIS A 321 14.86 1.14 14.83
C HIS A 321 13.69 1.94 14.29
N ALA A 322 12.51 1.31 14.17
CA ALA A 322 11.31 1.96 13.66
C ALA A 322 10.28 2.21 14.77
N TYR A 323 9.77 3.44 14.81
CA TYR A 323 8.74 3.89 15.74
C TYR A 323 7.44 4.13 14.98
N PHE A 324 6.35 3.61 15.54
CA PHE A 324 5.09 3.48 14.82
C PHE A 324 3.98 4.30 15.48
N THR A 325 2.98 4.62 14.67
CA THR A 325 1.65 4.99 15.14
C THR A 325 0.97 3.85 15.91
N GLU A 326 -0.22 4.10 16.44
CA GLU A 326 -1.06 3.09 17.09
C GLU A 326 -1.15 1.75 16.30
N PRO A 327 -1.28 0.60 16.99
CA PRO A 327 -1.29 -0.72 16.34
C PRO A 327 -2.40 -0.97 15.31
N SER A 328 -3.38 -0.09 15.18
CA SER A 328 -4.41 -0.15 14.14
C SER A 328 -3.91 0.34 12.76
N LYS A 329 -2.88 1.20 12.72
CA LYS A 329 -2.42 1.85 11.48
C LYS A 329 -1.08 1.32 10.97
N TRP A 330 -0.16 0.96 11.87
CA TRP A 330 1.20 0.46 11.53
C TRP A 330 1.98 1.39 10.59
N GLN A 331 1.80 2.69 10.73
CA GLN A 331 2.58 3.68 9.98
C GLN A 331 3.86 3.96 10.76
N VAL A 332 5.02 3.86 10.12
CA VAL A 332 6.30 4.28 10.71
C VAL A 332 6.33 5.80 10.68
N ILE A 333 6.56 6.45 11.81
CA ILE A 333 6.63 7.91 11.89
C ILE A 333 8.05 8.41 12.09
N GLU A 334 8.93 7.58 12.64
CA GLU A 334 10.31 7.95 12.91
C GLU A 334 11.17 6.69 12.84
N GLU A 335 12.37 6.83 12.29
CA GLU A 335 13.41 5.82 12.37
C GLU A 335 14.71 6.40 12.92
N ARG A 336 15.42 5.57 13.69
CA ARG A 336 16.73 5.89 14.26
C ARG A 336 17.73 4.81 13.87
N VAL A 337 18.98 5.20 13.73
CA VAL A 337 20.07 4.29 13.32
C VAL A 337 21.04 4.07 14.48
N ASP A 338 21.43 2.81 14.63
CA ASP A 338 22.33 2.26 15.62
C ASP A 338 21.98 2.69 17.04
N SER A 339 22.90 3.39 17.70
CA SER A 339 22.73 3.88 19.08
C SER A 339 22.27 5.34 19.14
N SER A 340 21.99 5.97 17.99
CA SER A 340 21.59 7.38 17.94
C SER A 340 20.24 7.59 18.63
N SER A 341 20.15 8.67 19.40
CA SER A 341 18.89 9.15 19.97
C SER A 341 18.16 10.12 19.04
N SER A 342 18.79 10.58 17.96
CA SER A 342 18.19 11.47 16.96
C SER A 342 17.48 10.65 15.87
N ALA A 343 16.42 11.21 15.31
CA ALA A 343 15.79 10.67 14.11
C ALA A 343 16.78 10.76 12.94
N GLU A 344 16.94 9.66 12.18
CA GLU A 344 17.56 9.72 10.85
C GLU A 344 16.51 10.02 9.79
N ARG A 345 15.26 9.62 10.01
CA ARG A 345 14.14 10.06 9.16
C ARG A 345 12.81 10.09 9.90
N GLN A 346 11.92 10.94 9.41
CA GLN A 346 10.55 11.05 9.86
C GLN A 346 9.58 11.04 8.69
N PHE A 347 8.37 10.55 8.93
CA PHE A 347 7.34 10.40 7.91
C PHE A 347 6.04 11.05 8.37
N VAL A 348 5.41 11.82 7.48
CA VAL A 348 4.08 12.41 7.71
C VAL A 348 3.07 11.72 6.82
N TRP A 349 2.00 11.19 7.44
CA TRP A 349 1.00 10.39 6.75
C TRP A 349 -0.33 11.14 6.59
N GLY A 350 -0.88 11.09 5.39
CA GLY A 350 -2.18 11.65 5.04
C GLY A 350 -3.36 10.75 5.44
N PRO A 351 -4.59 11.29 5.45
CA PRO A 351 -5.80 10.56 5.79
C PRO A 351 -6.48 9.90 4.58
N ARG A 352 -5.99 10.09 3.33
CA ARG A 352 -6.68 9.59 2.13
C ARG A 352 -6.66 8.06 2.03
N TYR A 353 -5.55 7.47 2.48
CA TYR A 353 -5.27 6.04 2.49
C TYR A 353 -4.32 5.70 3.64
N ILE A 354 -4.27 4.43 4.06
CA ILE A 354 -3.44 4.01 5.20
C ILE A 354 -1.93 4.12 4.91
N ASP A 355 -1.52 4.02 3.65
CA ASP A 355 -0.12 4.22 3.23
C ASP A 355 0.01 5.47 2.33
N ASP A 356 -0.79 6.51 2.61
CA ASP A 356 -0.68 7.84 1.99
C ASP A 356 0.50 8.60 2.61
N LEU A 357 1.73 8.36 2.14
CA LEU A 357 2.91 9.10 2.60
C LEU A 357 2.93 10.49 1.96
N VAL A 358 2.68 11.53 2.76
CA VAL A 358 2.70 12.93 2.31
C VAL A 358 4.13 13.38 2.07
N LEU A 359 4.99 13.25 3.08
CA LEU A 359 6.40 13.63 2.99
C LEU A 359 7.29 12.77 3.88
N ARG A 360 8.59 12.81 3.60
CA ARG A 360 9.65 12.31 4.47
C ARG A 360 10.70 13.40 4.69
N ASP A 361 11.07 13.56 5.95
CA ASP A 361 12.24 14.33 6.39
C ASP A 361 13.40 13.36 6.69
N ARG A 362 14.63 13.68 6.29
CA ARG A 362 15.80 12.81 6.45
C ARG A 362 17.05 13.60 6.86
N ASP A 363 17.88 13.00 7.69
CA ASP A 363 19.25 13.42 8.01
C ASP A 363 20.19 12.79 6.95
N THR A 364 20.81 13.61 6.11
CA THR A 364 21.63 13.15 4.99
C THR A 364 23.13 13.08 5.28
N ASP A 365 23.58 13.64 6.41
CA ASP A 365 25.00 13.74 6.78
C ASP A 365 25.34 13.10 8.14
N ALA A 366 24.34 12.50 8.80
CA ALA A 366 24.41 11.84 10.10
C ALA A 366 24.80 12.80 11.26
N ASN A 367 24.48 14.09 11.15
CA ASN A 367 24.73 15.07 12.20
C ASN A 367 23.64 15.12 13.29
N GLY A 368 22.55 14.37 13.12
CA GLY A 368 21.42 14.31 14.04
C GLY A 368 20.36 15.38 13.81
N THR A 369 20.38 16.08 12.67
CA THR A 369 19.37 17.05 12.24
C THR A 369 18.81 16.66 10.87
N LEU A 370 17.50 16.84 10.69
CA LEU A 370 16.84 16.53 9.42
C LEU A 370 17.04 17.72 8.46
N ASP A 371 17.64 17.46 7.31
CA ASP A 371 18.05 18.49 6.33
C ASP A 371 17.50 18.27 4.91
N GLU A 372 16.80 17.16 4.68
CA GLU A 372 16.14 16.85 3.41
C GLU A 372 14.65 16.58 3.62
N ARG A 373 13.78 17.42 3.04
CA ARG A 373 12.33 17.21 2.95
C ARG A 373 11.91 16.92 1.52
N LEU A 374 11.23 15.78 1.32
CA LEU A 374 10.65 15.40 0.03
C LEU A 374 9.19 14.98 0.18
N TYR A 375 8.35 15.48 -0.74
CA TYR A 375 6.94 15.15 -0.84
C TYR A 375 6.70 14.03 -1.84
N GLY A 376 5.87 13.06 -1.46
CA GLY A 376 5.48 11.93 -2.31
C GLY A 376 4.28 12.26 -3.19
N MET A 377 4.40 12.03 -4.49
CA MET A 377 3.29 12.06 -5.44
C MET A 377 2.78 10.64 -5.67
N LEU A 378 1.47 10.41 -5.49
CA LEU A 378 0.83 9.10 -5.62
C LEU A 378 -0.18 9.08 -6.77
N ASP A 379 -0.32 7.92 -7.43
CA ASP A 379 -1.39 7.65 -8.39
C ASP A 379 -2.69 7.14 -7.72
N ALA A 380 -3.72 6.88 -8.53
CA ALA A 380 -5.00 6.36 -8.06
C ALA A 380 -4.95 4.94 -7.46
N ASN A 381 -3.88 4.20 -7.70
CA ASN A 381 -3.62 2.88 -7.10
C ASN A 381 -2.62 2.98 -5.93
N TRP A 382 -2.36 4.20 -5.43
CA TRP A 382 -1.44 4.49 -4.32
C TRP A 382 0.03 4.15 -4.59
N ASN A 383 0.41 4.00 -5.85
CA ASN A 383 1.82 3.86 -6.21
C ASN A 383 2.47 5.23 -6.15
N VAL A 384 3.64 5.34 -5.53
CA VAL A 384 4.44 6.57 -5.59
C VAL A 384 5.00 6.72 -7.00
N THR A 385 4.69 7.82 -7.68
CA THR A 385 5.10 8.08 -9.07
C THR A 385 6.24 9.09 -9.19
N GLY A 386 6.47 9.88 -8.15
CA GLY A 386 7.63 10.77 -8.07
C GLY A 386 7.73 11.52 -6.75
N LEU A 387 8.86 12.23 -6.60
CA LEU A 387 9.20 13.03 -5.45
C LEU A 387 9.37 14.49 -5.86
N VAL A 388 8.92 15.40 -5.00
CA VAL A 388 9.07 16.84 -5.21
C VAL A 388 9.73 17.49 -3.99
N SER A 389 10.66 18.43 -4.24
CA SER A 389 11.29 19.23 -3.18
C SER A 389 10.31 20.25 -2.59
N THR A 390 10.71 20.89 -1.49
CA THR A 390 9.98 22.02 -0.87
C THR A 390 9.80 23.24 -1.79
N SER A 391 10.50 23.28 -2.93
CA SER A 391 10.36 24.32 -3.97
C SER A 391 9.49 23.91 -5.16
N GLY A 392 8.82 22.76 -5.10
CA GLY A 392 8.01 22.24 -6.20
C GLY A 392 8.81 21.62 -7.36
N THR A 393 10.12 21.44 -7.21
CA THR A 393 10.97 20.84 -8.25
C THR A 393 10.96 19.31 -8.14
N VAL A 394 10.60 18.62 -9.23
CA VAL A 394 10.63 17.15 -9.28
C VAL A 394 12.07 16.65 -9.17
N GLN A 395 12.30 15.73 -8.23
CA GLN A 395 13.64 15.21 -7.90
C GLN A 395 13.88 13.80 -8.45
N GLU A 396 12.86 12.96 -8.38
CA GLU A 396 12.90 11.55 -8.78
C GLU A 396 11.52 11.11 -9.26
N ARG A 397 11.50 10.12 -10.15
CA ARG A 397 10.29 9.50 -10.67
C ARG A 397 10.40 7.98 -10.54
N PHE A 398 9.25 7.33 -10.53
CA PHE A 398 9.20 5.86 -10.46
C PHE A 398 8.23 5.31 -11.52
N ALA A 399 8.64 4.21 -12.13
CA ALA A 399 7.78 3.33 -12.89
C ALA A 399 7.85 1.93 -12.28
N TYR A 400 6.93 1.03 -12.63
CA TYR A 400 6.85 -0.29 -12.01
C TYR A 400 6.58 -1.37 -13.04
N SER A 401 7.21 -2.54 -12.94
CA SER A 401 6.66 -3.72 -13.61
C SER A 401 5.25 -4.02 -13.10
N ALA A 402 4.46 -4.84 -13.79
CA ALA A 402 3.04 -4.99 -13.45
C ALA A 402 2.81 -5.45 -12.00
N TYR A 403 3.73 -6.28 -11.48
CA TYR A 403 3.70 -6.81 -10.13
C TYR A 403 4.62 -6.05 -9.16
N GLY A 404 5.12 -4.88 -9.54
CA GLY A 404 5.69 -3.90 -8.63
C GLY A 404 7.20 -3.85 -8.53
N GLU A 405 7.93 -4.39 -9.49
CA GLU A 405 9.39 -4.15 -9.55
C GLU A 405 9.64 -2.68 -9.83
N PRO A 406 10.36 -1.96 -8.95
CA PRO A 406 10.55 -0.53 -9.12
C PRO A 406 11.63 -0.24 -10.17
N MET A 407 11.31 0.69 -11.07
CA MET A 407 12.26 1.38 -11.92
C MET A 407 12.48 2.79 -11.39
N PHE A 408 13.72 3.10 -11.02
CA PHE A 408 14.13 4.41 -10.51
C PHE A 408 14.51 5.32 -11.66
N LEU A 409 13.97 6.54 -11.69
CA LEU A 409 14.15 7.48 -12.78
C LEU A 409 14.52 8.87 -12.26
N ASP A 410 15.36 9.61 -12.98
CA ASP A 410 15.55 11.03 -12.72
C ASP A 410 14.30 11.87 -13.09
N ALA A 411 14.35 13.16 -12.79
CA ALA A 411 13.25 14.09 -13.08
C ALA A 411 12.83 14.15 -14.57
N SER A 412 13.76 13.83 -15.46
CA SER A 412 13.62 13.80 -16.93
C SER A 412 13.42 12.38 -17.49
N PHE A 413 13.06 11.41 -16.64
CA PHE A 413 12.82 10.01 -17.02
C PHE A 413 14.07 9.23 -17.46
N GLY A 414 15.27 9.70 -17.14
CA GLY A 414 16.51 8.93 -17.30
C GLY A 414 16.62 7.82 -16.26
N SER A 415 17.06 6.62 -16.66
CA SER A 415 17.16 5.46 -15.77
C SER A 415 18.23 5.62 -14.68
N ARG A 416 17.93 5.12 -13.48
CA ARG A 416 18.84 5.00 -12.33
C ARG A 416 18.85 3.56 -11.82
N SER A 417 19.98 3.14 -11.26
CA SER A 417 20.10 1.81 -10.62
C SER A 417 19.40 1.72 -9.26
N SER A 418 19.18 2.86 -8.60
CA SER A 418 18.54 2.97 -7.28
C SER A 418 18.05 4.39 -7.04
N SER A 419 17.27 4.59 -5.98
CA SER A 419 16.85 5.92 -5.54
C SER A 419 18.06 6.76 -5.12
N SER A 420 18.19 7.97 -5.66
CA SER A 420 19.23 8.93 -5.22
C SER A 420 18.92 9.55 -3.85
N PHE A 421 17.69 9.37 -3.36
CA PHE A 421 17.20 9.95 -2.12
C PHE A 421 16.91 8.88 -1.07
N ALA A 422 17.36 7.63 -1.27
CA ALA A 422 17.06 6.50 -0.39
C ALA A 422 15.55 6.38 -0.07
N TRP A 423 14.68 6.71 -1.02
CA TRP A 423 13.23 6.66 -0.83
C TRP A 423 12.74 5.21 -0.87
N GLU A 424 11.95 4.82 0.13
CA GLU A 424 11.61 3.42 0.36
C GLU A 424 10.10 3.12 0.32
N ARG A 425 9.23 4.11 0.09
CA ARG A 425 7.79 3.87 -0.08
C ARG A 425 7.46 3.88 -1.56
N LEU A 426 7.13 2.74 -2.13
CA LEU A 426 7.01 2.59 -3.59
C LEU A 426 5.60 2.16 -4.00
N ILE A 427 5.43 0.98 -4.61
CA ILE A 427 4.12 0.46 -5.03
C ILE A 427 3.14 0.40 -3.85
N ALA A 428 1.91 0.89 -4.05
CA ALA A 428 0.86 0.93 -3.02
C ALA A 428 1.27 1.55 -1.66
N GLY A 429 2.35 2.34 -1.62
CA GLY A 429 2.93 2.90 -0.39
C GLY A 429 3.74 1.90 0.46
N TYR A 430 4.02 0.70 -0.06
CA TYR A 430 4.73 -0.35 0.68
C TYR A 430 6.20 -0.01 0.93
N PRO A 431 6.77 -0.42 2.09
CA PRO A 431 8.20 -0.29 2.36
C PRO A 431 9.02 -1.29 1.53
N TRP A 432 9.91 -0.76 0.72
CA TRP A 432 10.92 -1.48 -0.05
C TRP A 432 12.17 -1.71 0.78
N ASP A 433 12.64 -2.96 0.79
CA ASP A 433 13.87 -3.35 1.45
C ASP A 433 14.99 -3.51 0.42
N ALA A 434 15.82 -2.48 0.25
CA ALA A 434 16.83 -2.44 -0.81
C ALA A 434 17.93 -3.52 -0.70
N ASP A 435 18.20 -4.05 0.51
CA ASP A 435 19.24 -5.06 0.72
C ASP A 435 18.89 -6.43 0.10
N VAL A 436 17.60 -6.66 -0.12
CA VAL A 436 17.00 -7.95 -0.50
C VAL A 436 15.95 -7.83 -1.60
N ALA A 437 15.60 -6.61 -1.99
CA ALA A 437 14.69 -6.25 -3.07
C ALA A 437 13.27 -6.83 -2.96
N TRP A 438 12.61 -6.60 -1.82
CA TRP A 438 11.21 -6.98 -1.61
C TRP A 438 10.42 -5.96 -0.81
N TYR A 439 9.12 -6.21 -0.66
CA TYR A 439 8.21 -5.38 0.11
C TYR A 439 7.84 -6.01 1.46
N ALA A 440 8.04 -5.25 2.54
CA ALA A 440 7.63 -5.65 3.89
C ALA A 440 6.21 -5.17 4.22
N VAL A 441 5.20 -5.89 3.72
CA VAL A 441 3.79 -5.48 3.83
C VAL A 441 3.18 -6.01 5.12
N ARG A 442 3.42 -5.28 6.21
CA ARG A 442 2.81 -5.53 7.53
C ARG A 442 2.90 -7.02 7.93
N HIS A 443 1.85 -7.80 7.71
CA HIS A 443 1.76 -9.21 8.10
C HIS A 443 2.59 -10.18 7.24
N ARG A 444 2.98 -9.80 6.02
CA ARG A 444 3.69 -10.68 5.08
C ARG A 444 4.80 -9.95 4.33
N VAL A 445 5.68 -10.72 3.71
CA VAL A 445 6.69 -10.23 2.76
C VAL A 445 6.21 -10.56 1.35
N TYR A 446 6.17 -9.55 0.49
CA TYR A 446 5.81 -9.67 -0.91
C TYR A 446 7.07 -9.60 -1.76
N ILE A 447 7.32 -10.66 -2.53
CA ILE A 447 8.50 -10.81 -3.39
C ILE A 447 8.05 -10.69 -4.83
N VAL A 448 8.59 -9.69 -5.52
CA VAL A 448 8.25 -9.44 -6.92
C VAL A 448 8.64 -10.65 -7.76
N GLY A 449 7.77 -11.01 -8.71
CA GLY A 449 7.99 -12.17 -9.57
C GLY A 449 7.66 -13.53 -8.93
N LEU A 450 7.40 -13.61 -7.61
CA LEU A 450 7.11 -14.86 -6.90
C LEU A 450 5.81 -14.84 -6.06
N GLY A 451 5.33 -13.66 -5.65
CA GLY A 451 4.14 -13.53 -4.82
C GLY A 451 4.46 -13.41 -3.32
N TRP A 452 3.53 -13.84 -2.46
CA TRP A 452 3.75 -13.79 -1.01
C TRP A 452 4.71 -14.87 -0.54
N ALA A 453 5.72 -14.50 0.25
CA ALA A 453 6.70 -15.44 0.81
C ALA A 453 6.08 -16.40 1.84
N GLN A 454 4.98 -15.98 2.49
CA GLN A 454 4.23 -16.77 3.45
C GLN A 454 2.79 -16.97 2.97
N ARG A 455 2.20 -18.11 3.34
CA ARG A 455 0.74 -18.30 3.24
C ARG A 455 -0.01 -17.20 3.99
N ASP A 456 -1.15 -16.79 3.43
CA ASP A 456 -2.04 -15.81 4.05
C ASP A 456 -2.43 -16.23 5.49
N PRO A 457 -2.15 -15.41 6.52
CA PRO A 457 -2.53 -15.70 7.90
C PRO A 457 -4.05 -15.80 8.13
N VAL A 458 -4.88 -15.17 7.28
CA VAL A 458 -6.34 -15.34 7.33
C VAL A 458 -6.84 -16.52 6.48
N LEU A 459 -5.90 -17.33 5.96
CA LEU A 459 -6.15 -18.54 5.18
C LEU A 459 -7.12 -18.25 4.03
N TYR A 460 -8.08 -19.15 3.80
CA TYR A 460 -9.00 -19.11 2.68
C TYR A 460 -10.09 -18.03 2.79
N MET A 461 -10.04 -17.16 3.80
CA MET A 461 -10.95 -16.01 3.90
C MET A 461 -10.64 -14.95 2.84
N SER A 462 -9.38 -14.85 2.42
CA SER A 462 -8.88 -13.87 1.44
C SER A 462 -8.97 -14.39 0.00
N GLY A 463 -8.85 -15.70 -0.20
CA GLY A 463 -8.88 -16.33 -1.52
C GLY A 463 -8.52 -17.82 -1.43
N THR A 464 -8.68 -18.55 -2.53
CA THR A 464 -8.30 -19.98 -2.56
C THR A 464 -6.80 -20.20 -2.67
N ASN A 465 -6.07 -19.19 -3.16
CA ASN A 465 -4.62 -19.21 -3.25
C ASN A 465 -4.02 -18.33 -2.15
N LEU A 466 -3.20 -18.96 -1.30
CA LEU A 466 -2.64 -18.30 -0.12
C LEU A 466 -1.36 -17.51 -0.43
N HIS A 467 -0.82 -17.65 -1.65
CA HIS A 467 0.37 -16.96 -2.14
C HIS A 467 0.05 -15.90 -3.22
N GLU A 468 -1.20 -15.81 -3.64
CA GLU A 468 -1.68 -14.88 -4.67
C GLU A 468 -1.66 -13.43 -4.19
N TYR A 469 -1.14 -12.54 -5.05
CA TYR A 469 -1.16 -11.11 -4.81
C TYR A 469 -2.41 -10.50 -5.46
N VAL A 470 -3.31 -9.97 -4.62
CA VAL A 470 -4.47 -9.13 -4.99
C VAL A 470 -5.37 -9.67 -6.11
N GLY A 471 -5.54 -11.00 -6.20
CA GLY A 471 -6.41 -11.62 -7.20
C GLY A 471 -5.83 -11.56 -8.63
N ASP A 472 -4.50 -11.57 -8.76
CA ASP A 472 -3.76 -11.40 -10.01
C ASP A 472 -4.11 -10.10 -10.76
N ASN A 473 -4.55 -9.07 -10.05
CA ASN A 473 -4.92 -7.77 -10.64
C ASN A 473 -4.23 -6.58 -9.94
N PRO A 474 -2.89 -6.50 -10.01
CA PRO A 474 -2.10 -5.50 -9.29
C PRO A 474 -2.29 -4.07 -9.80
N SER A 475 -2.76 -3.89 -11.03
CA SER A 475 -2.94 -2.57 -11.66
C SER A 475 -4.07 -1.74 -11.05
N VAL A 476 -5.00 -2.40 -10.34
CA VAL A 476 -6.19 -1.76 -9.73
C VAL A 476 -6.50 -2.29 -8.33
N SER A 477 -5.62 -3.04 -7.71
CA SER A 477 -5.82 -3.58 -6.38
C SER A 477 -4.55 -3.53 -5.57
N VAL A 478 -4.72 -3.29 -4.27
CA VAL A 478 -3.65 -3.26 -3.27
C VAL A 478 -4.08 -4.07 -2.05
N ASP A 479 -3.11 -4.62 -1.35
CA ASP A 479 -3.26 -5.28 -0.06
C ASP A 479 -2.46 -4.50 1.01
N PRO A 480 -3.08 -3.50 1.66
CA PRO A 480 -2.39 -2.68 2.65
C PRO A 480 -1.94 -3.51 3.85
N SER A 481 -2.64 -4.60 4.15
CA SER A 481 -2.42 -5.37 5.38
C SER A 481 -1.45 -6.54 5.20
N GLY A 482 -1.27 -7.02 3.98
CA GLY A 482 -0.71 -8.33 3.72
C GLY A 482 -1.61 -9.47 4.21
N LEU A 483 -2.94 -9.30 4.25
CA LEU A 483 -3.94 -10.32 4.65
C LEU A 483 -5.05 -10.50 3.59
N GLY A 484 -4.83 -9.96 2.39
CA GLY A 484 -5.83 -9.77 1.37
C GLY A 484 -6.35 -8.34 1.29
N PRO A 485 -6.94 -7.95 0.15
CA PRO A 485 -7.57 -6.65 0.03
C PRO A 485 -8.65 -6.49 1.11
N ILE A 486 -8.63 -5.36 1.83
CA ILE A 486 -9.49 -5.05 3.01
C ILE A 486 -10.98 -5.38 2.77
N GLN A 487 -11.45 -5.25 1.53
CA GLN A 487 -12.82 -5.56 1.15
C GLN A 487 -13.16 -7.05 1.25
N THR A 488 -12.22 -7.95 0.94
CA THR A 488 -12.46 -9.40 0.98
C THR A 488 -12.61 -9.89 2.41
N ILE A 489 -11.81 -9.39 3.35
CA ILE A 489 -11.94 -9.74 4.78
C ILE A 489 -13.26 -9.24 5.36
N ARG A 490 -13.64 -7.97 5.09
CA ARG A 490 -14.94 -7.42 5.54
C ARG A 490 -16.12 -8.19 4.96
N LEU A 491 -16.09 -8.52 3.67
CA LEU A 491 -17.14 -9.32 3.02
C LEU A 491 -17.17 -10.77 3.49
N ALA A 492 -16.02 -11.38 3.79
CA ALA A 492 -15.92 -12.73 4.34
C ALA A 492 -16.51 -12.78 5.75
N ILE A 493 -16.21 -11.79 6.60
CA ILE A 493 -16.81 -11.65 7.93
C ILE A 493 -18.33 -11.46 7.80
N VAL A 494 -18.78 -10.52 6.97
CA VAL A 494 -20.22 -10.27 6.76
C VAL A 494 -20.94 -11.50 6.19
N LYS A 495 -20.32 -12.25 5.26
CA LYS A 495 -20.87 -13.49 4.70
C LYS A 495 -20.88 -14.64 5.71
N ALA A 496 -19.83 -14.82 6.49
CA ALA A 496 -19.73 -15.84 7.54
C ALA A 496 -20.78 -15.64 8.65
N LEU A 497 -21.17 -14.38 8.87
CA LEU A 497 -22.16 -13.99 9.87
C LEU A 497 -23.60 -13.90 9.30
N LYS A 498 -23.75 -13.87 7.97
CA LYS A 498 -25.07 -13.81 7.31
C LYS A 498 -25.82 -15.13 7.49
N GLY A 499 -26.97 -15.10 8.17
CA GLY A 499 -27.84 -16.27 8.36
C GLY A 499 -27.50 -17.17 9.56
N LYS A 500 -26.58 -16.77 10.43
CA LYS A 500 -26.35 -17.43 11.72
C LYS A 500 -27.37 -16.92 12.74
N ILE A 501 -28.13 -17.83 13.34
CA ILE A 501 -29.11 -17.50 14.40
C ILE A 501 -28.36 -16.89 15.60
N CYS A 502 -28.91 -15.82 16.18
CA CYS A 502 -28.25 -14.94 17.17
C CYS A 502 -27.76 -15.73 18.44
N ASN A 503 -28.21 -16.98 18.67
CA ASN A 503 -27.65 -17.91 19.69
C ASN A 503 -26.29 -18.55 19.35
N GLN A 504 -25.92 -18.70 18.07
CA GLN A 504 -24.58 -19.14 17.66
C GLN A 504 -23.53 -18.01 17.77
N LEU A 505 -23.97 -16.75 17.70
CA LEU A 505 -23.14 -15.57 17.98
C LEU A 505 -22.67 -15.51 19.44
N PHE A 506 -23.51 -15.93 20.40
CA PHE A 506 -23.14 -16.01 21.82
C PHE A 506 -21.97 -16.97 22.07
N SER A 507 -22.01 -18.15 21.44
CA SER A 507 -20.93 -19.14 21.53
C SER A 507 -19.64 -18.66 20.85
N PHE A 508 -19.76 -17.95 19.71
CA PHE A 508 -18.62 -17.36 19.00
C PHE A 508 -17.97 -16.21 19.78
N CYS A 509 -18.76 -15.34 20.41
CA CYS A 509 -18.27 -14.27 21.28
C CYS A 509 -17.62 -14.80 22.57
N MET A 510 -18.17 -15.86 23.16
CA MET A 510 -17.55 -16.57 24.29
C MET A 510 -16.22 -17.21 23.90
N HIS A 511 -16.05 -17.60 22.63
CA HIS A 511 -14.79 -18.13 22.10
C HIS A 511 -13.76 -17.02 21.83
N ILE A 512 -14.18 -15.88 21.24
CA ILE A 512 -13.35 -14.69 21.02
C ILE A 512 -12.85 -14.11 22.34
N GLY A 513 -13.70 -14.03 23.37
CA GLY A 513 -13.31 -13.52 24.69
C GLY A 513 -12.29 -14.41 25.43
N ARG A 514 -12.20 -15.70 25.07
CA ARG A 514 -11.20 -16.63 25.62
C ARG A 514 -9.94 -16.76 24.73
N HIS A 515 -9.95 -16.15 23.54
CA HIS A 515 -8.80 -16.19 22.64
C HIS A 515 -7.75 -15.17 23.07
N ARG A 516 -6.49 -15.59 23.20
CA ARG A 516 -5.38 -14.76 23.69
C ARG A 516 -5.16 -13.48 22.88
N ASP A 517 -5.55 -13.47 21.61
CA ASP A 517 -5.31 -12.37 20.68
C ASP A 517 -6.28 -11.17 20.85
N PHE A 518 -7.45 -11.36 21.48
CA PHE A 518 -8.46 -10.30 21.59
C PHE A 518 -8.57 -9.66 22.98
N GLY A 519 -8.11 -10.36 24.03
CA GLY A 519 -7.99 -9.82 25.40
C GLY A 519 -9.20 -9.00 25.88
N ALA A 520 -8.95 -7.88 26.55
CA ALA A 520 -9.99 -6.96 27.06
C ALA A 520 -10.85 -6.29 25.96
N ASN A 521 -10.46 -6.38 24.68
CA ASN A 521 -11.18 -5.82 23.55
C ASN A 521 -12.20 -6.80 22.94
N GLY A 522 -12.23 -8.06 23.36
CA GLY A 522 -13.19 -9.06 22.88
C GLY A 522 -14.66 -8.64 23.06
N CYS A 523 -14.94 -7.85 24.09
CA CYS A 523 -16.28 -7.31 24.37
C CYS A 523 -16.70 -6.24 23.34
N LYS A 524 -15.79 -5.31 22.97
CA LYS A 524 -16.05 -4.30 21.93
C LYS A 524 -16.25 -4.93 20.57
N VAL A 525 -15.43 -5.93 20.22
CA VAL A 525 -15.55 -6.69 18.98
C VAL A 525 -16.91 -7.40 18.91
N CYS A 526 -17.35 -8.03 20.01
CA CYS A 526 -18.65 -8.70 20.05
C CYS A 526 -19.84 -7.71 19.94
N LEU A 527 -19.77 -6.55 20.60
CA LEU A 527 -20.80 -5.49 20.49
C LEU A 527 -20.89 -4.92 19.08
N THR A 528 -19.77 -4.61 18.45
CA THR A 528 -19.74 -4.12 17.06
C THR A 528 -20.26 -5.17 16.08
N LEU A 529 -19.96 -6.45 16.31
CA LEU A 529 -20.48 -7.55 15.50
C LEU A 529 -22.00 -7.73 15.68
N TYR A 530 -22.54 -7.56 16.89
CA TYR A 530 -23.97 -7.61 17.14
C TYR A 530 -24.72 -6.47 16.43
N ASP A 531 -24.25 -5.22 16.56
CA ASP A 531 -24.84 -4.06 15.91
C ASP A 531 -24.80 -4.19 14.37
N THR A 532 -23.75 -4.81 13.84
CA THR A 532 -23.59 -5.02 12.40
C THR A 532 -24.49 -6.15 11.86
N VAL A 533 -24.88 -7.12 12.69
CA VAL A 533 -25.56 -8.37 12.25
C VAL A 533 -27.04 -8.42 12.61
N CYS A 534 -27.44 -8.07 13.84
CA CYS A 534 -28.82 -8.26 14.33
C CYS A 534 -29.69 -6.97 14.21
N LEU A 535 -29.14 -5.78 13.87
CA LEU A 535 -29.95 -4.53 13.68
C LEU A 535 -30.68 -4.41 12.33
N THR A 536 -30.52 -5.38 11.41
CA THR A 536 -31.28 -5.40 10.15
C THR A 536 -32.31 -6.54 10.05
N GLY A 537 -32.65 -7.21 11.16
CA GLY A 537 -33.57 -8.37 11.10
C GLY A 537 -34.20 -8.81 12.42
N ASN A 538 -35.34 -8.18 12.74
CA ASN A 538 -36.58 -8.70 13.33
C ASN A 538 -36.65 -9.96 14.24
N GLU A 539 -35.76 -10.18 15.23
CA GLU A 539 -36.10 -11.07 16.35
C GLU A 539 -35.40 -10.68 17.67
N GLN A 540 -36.18 -10.59 18.76
CA GLN A 540 -35.79 -9.99 20.04
C GLN A 540 -34.80 -10.84 20.85
N LEU A 541 -33.55 -10.37 20.98
CA LEU A 541 -32.76 -10.53 22.20
C LEU A 541 -32.78 -9.19 22.94
N THR A 542 -33.31 -9.18 24.17
CA THR A 542 -33.37 -7.94 24.95
C THR A 542 -32.00 -7.59 25.53
N ASN A 543 -31.64 -6.30 25.50
CA ASN A 543 -30.39 -5.71 26.07
C ASN A 543 -30.02 -6.22 27.47
N LYS A 544 -30.99 -6.76 28.22
CA LYS A 544 -30.82 -7.36 29.53
C LYS A 544 -29.96 -8.64 29.52
N MET A 545 -30.07 -9.51 28.51
CA MET A 545 -29.28 -10.75 28.43
C MET A 545 -27.82 -10.50 28.04
N LEU A 546 -27.57 -9.47 27.22
CA LEU A 546 -26.23 -9.07 26.79
C LEU A 546 -25.42 -8.43 27.94
N ASN A 547 -26.09 -7.65 28.79
CA ASN A 547 -25.48 -7.07 29.99
C ASN A 547 -25.08 -8.13 31.03
N GLU A 548 -25.86 -9.19 31.19
CA GLU A 548 -25.51 -10.31 32.09
C GLU A 548 -24.34 -11.14 31.53
N ALA A 549 -24.25 -11.30 30.20
CA ALA A 549 -23.09 -11.93 29.54
C ALA A 549 -21.80 -11.11 29.71
N CYS A 550 -21.88 -9.78 29.58
CA CYS A 550 -20.74 -8.89 29.80
C CYS A 550 -20.26 -8.94 31.26
N LYS A 551 -21.18 -9.02 32.24
CA LYS A 551 -20.82 -9.20 33.66
C LYS A 551 -20.13 -10.54 33.93
N ALA A 552 -20.51 -11.61 33.22
CA ALA A 552 -19.90 -12.93 33.35
C ALA A 552 -18.53 -13.04 32.68
N ILE A 553 -18.22 -12.19 31.70
CA ILE A 553 -16.90 -12.09 31.06
C ILE A 553 -15.94 -11.22 31.89
N TYR A 554 -16.47 -10.29 32.68
CA TYR A 554 -15.70 -9.37 33.53
C TYR A 554 -15.33 -9.96 34.92
N LYS A 555 -16.08 -10.97 35.40
CA LYS A 555 -15.74 -11.80 36.56
C LYS A 555 -14.84 -12.95 36.12
#